data_AF-A0A2S3UN85-F1
#
_entry.id   AF-A0A2S3UN85-F1
#
_cell.length_a   1.000
_cell.length_b   1.000
_cell.length_c   1.000
_cell.angle_alpha   90.00
_cell.angle_beta   90.00
_cell.angle_gamma   90.00
#
_symmetry.space_group_name_H-M   'P 1'
#
loop_
_entity.id
_entity.type
_entity.pdbx_description
1 polymer ?
#
loop_
_entity_poly.entity_id
_entity_poly.type
_entity_poly.pdbx_seq_one_letter_code
_entity_poly.pdbx_strand_id
1 'polypeptide(L)'
;MATILLWPVVCLGIAFLVWILVFFFLEKKMRSKVLVVLLGLTSLGATVGTLGGLSREAAVGEIMAASLGLLSGLVVWIFAADMSKGTNAGTIVSVCVLAFSLSLFVAYFEASNRRAAPERYLFWRSHCVEIYSNHNVIENALTFNIASEAFGEICANIFKYDRSLLILNESAPPAPAQP
;
A
#
# COMPACT_ATOMS: atom_id res chain seq x y z
N MET A 1 -1.55 13.33 -5.55
CA MET A 1 -2.09 13.02 -6.89
C MET A 1 -1.82 11.58 -7.33
N ALA A 2 -0.60 11.05 -7.17
CA ALA A 2 -0.27 9.70 -7.66
C ALA A 2 -1.13 8.55 -7.07
N THR A 3 -1.72 8.70 -5.88
CA THR A 3 -2.58 7.68 -5.24
C THR A 3 -3.95 7.58 -5.92
N ILE A 4 -4.50 8.70 -6.37
CA ILE A 4 -5.81 8.76 -7.05
C ILE A 4 -5.73 8.07 -8.42
N LEU A 5 -4.59 8.18 -9.11
CA LEU A 5 -4.36 7.51 -10.39
C LEU A 5 -4.06 6.02 -10.23
N LEU A 6 -3.44 5.61 -9.13
CA LEU A 6 -3.16 4.21 -8.86
C LEU A 6 -4.45 3.40 -8.65
N TRP A 7 -5.41 3.97 -7.94
CA TRP A 7 -6.68 3.32 -7.63
C TRP A 7 -7.40 2.73 -8.86
N PRO A 8 -7.72 3.51 -9.92
CA PRO A 8 -8.39 2.98 -11.09
C PRO A 8 -7.51 2.00 -11.87
N VAL A 9 -6.18 2.15 -11.84
CA VAL A 9 -5.26 1.21 -12.49
C VAL A 9 -5.31 -0.16 -11.83
N VAL A 10 -5.30 -0.22 -10.49
CA VAL A 10 -5.39 -1.47 -9.75
C VAL A 10 -6.78 -2.10 -9.92
N CYS A 11 -7.85 -1.30 -9.81
CA CYS A 11 -9.22 -1.79 -10.01
C CYS A 11 -9.43 -2.38 -11.41
N LEU A 12 -9.13 -1.60 -12.46
CA LEU A 12 -9.34 -2.03 -13.84
C LEU A 12 -8.37 -3.14 -14.24
N GLY A 13 -7.12 -3.07 -13.82
CA GLY A 13 -6.11 -4.08 -14.13
C GLY A 13 -6.48 -5.45 -13.58
N ILE A 14 -6.87 -5.53 -12.30
CA ILE A 14 -7.24 -6.80 -11.66
C ILE A 14 -8.60 -7.27 -12.16
N ALA A 15 -9.56 -6.36 -12.33
CA ALA A 15 -10.85 -6.72 -12.87
C ALA A 15 -10.73 -7.32 -14.28
N PHE A 16 -9.91 -6.72 -15.13
CA PHE A 16 -9.65 -7.21 -16.48
C PHE A 16 -8.91 -8.55 -16.49
N LEU A 17 -7.88 -8.71 -15.65
CA LEU A 17 -7.11 -9.94 -15.55
C LEU A 17 -8.01 -11.12 -15.13
N VAL A 18 -8.78 -10.95 -14.06
CA VAL A 18 -9.69 -12.00 -13.59
C VAL A 18 -10.83 -12.21 -14.59
N TRP A 19 -11.35 -11.15 -15.21
CA TRP A 19 -12.37 -11.27 -16.25
C TRP A 19 -11.92 -12.15 -17.42
N ILE A 20 -10.71 -11.96 -17.95
CA ILE A 20 -10.17 -12.80 -19.02
C ILE A 20 -10.12 -14.27 -18.62
N LEU A 21 -9.66 -14.55 -17.40
CA LEU A 21 -9.55 -15.91 -16.86
C LEU A 21 -10.90 -16.63 -16.86
N VAL A 22 -11.97 -15.92 -16.47
CA VAL A 22 -13.28 -16.56 -16.26
C VAL A 22 -14.21 -16.41 -17.48
N PHE A 23 -13.87 -15.55 -18.44
CA PHE A 23 -14.63 -15.35 -19.67
C PHE A 23 -14.89 -16.64 -20.45
N PHE A 24 -13.91 -17.55 -20.47
CA PHE A 24 -14.02 -18.84 -21.17
C PHE A 24 -14.92 -19.85 -20.47
N PHE A 25 -15.06 -19.75 -19.16
CA PHE A 25 -15.84 -20.70 -18.34
C PHE A 25 -17.28 -20.25 -18.09
N LEU A 26 -17.60 -18.97 -18.32
CA LEU A 26 -18.95 -18.43 -18.09
C LEU A 26 -19.91 -18.56 -19.27
N GLU A 27 -21.15 -18.95 -18.95
CA GLU A 27 -22.29 -18.85 -19.86
C GLU A 27 -22.55 -17.40 -20.29
N LYS A 28 -22.87 -17.19 -21.57
CA LYS A 28 -23.11 -15.85 -22.16
C LYS A 28 -24.13 -15.02 -21.39
N LYS A 29 -25.16 -15.64 -20.81
CA LYS A 29 -26.24 -14.96 -20.06
C LYS A 29 -25.76 -14.34 -18.74
N MET A 30 -24.74 -14.93 -18.11
CA MET A 30 -24.26 -14.52 -16.78
C MET A 30 -23.09 -13.52 -16.85
N ARG A 31 -22.43 -13.43 -18.01
CA ARG A 31 -21.23 -12.60 -18.22
C ARG A 31 -21.42 -11.16 -17.75
N SER A 32 -22.45 -10.47 -18.21
CA SER A 32 -22.66 -9.06 -17.86
C SER A 32 -22.86 -8.85 -16.35
N LYS A 33 -23.55 -9.78 -15.67
CA LYS A 33 -23.81 -9.68 -14.22
C LYS A 33 -22.52 -9.88 -13.43
N VAL A 34 -21.73 -10.88 -13.81
CA VAL A 34 -20.46 -11.17 -13.13
C VAL A 34 -19.45 -10.05 -13.34
N LEU A 35 -19.39 -9.42 -14.52
CA LEU A 35 -18.51 -8.28 -14.76
C LEU A 35 -18.82 -7.10 -13.81
N VAL A 36 -20.10 -6.78 -13.60
CA VAL A 36 -20.51 -5.69 -12.70
C VAL A 36 -20.14 -6.01 -11.25
N VAL A 37 -20.39 -7.24 -10.81
CA VAL A 37 -20.03 -7.69 -9.45
C VAL A 37 -18.52 -7.65 -9.25
N LEU A 38 -17.75 -8.07 -10.25
CA LEU A 38 -16.30 -8.12 -10.20
C LEU A 38 -15.68 -6.71 -10.16
N LEU A 39 -16.23 -5.76 -10.92
CA LEU A 39 -15.86 -4.33 -10.80
C LEU A 39 -16.20 -3.76 -9.43
N GLY A 40 -17.38 -4.07 -8.90
CA GLY A 40 -17.79 -3.63 -7.56
C GLY A 40 -16.84 -4.14 -6.48
N LEU A 41 -16.55 -5.44 -6.48
CA LEU A 41 -15.66 -6.05 -5.48
C LEU A 41 -14.21 -5.59 -5.60
N THR A 42 -13.67 -5.47 -6.81
CA THR A 42 -12.30 -4.94 -7.00
C THR A 42 -12.18 -3.47 -6.60
N SER A 43 -13.23 -2.67 -6.81
CA SER A 43 -13.28 -1.29 -6.32
C SER A 43 -13.28 -1.22 -4.79
N LEU A 44 -14.09 -2.06 -4.14
CA LEU A 44 -14.12 -2.16 -2.67
C LEU A 44 -12.77 -2.65 -2.13
N GLY A 45 -12.22 -3.74 -2.67
CA GLY A 45 -10.93 -4.26 -2.23
C GLY A 45 -9.81 -3.24 -2.39
N ALA A 46 -9.74 -2.53 -3.51
CA ALA A 46 -8.76 -1.46 -3.70
C ALA A 46 -8.95 -0.26 -2.74
N THR A 47 -10.20 0.17 -2.47
CA THR A 47 -10.44 1.23 -1.47
C THR A 47 -9.99 0.80 -0.07
N VAL A 48 -10.35 -0.40 0.35
CA VAL A 48 -9.96 -0.94 1.66
C VAL A 48 -8.45 -1.12 1.75
N GLY A 49 -7.81 -1.67 0.71
CA GLY A 49 -6.37 -1.86 0.65
C GLY A 49 -5.59 -0.55 0.68
N THR A 50 -6.02 0.46 -0.08
CA THR A 50 -5.38 1.79 -0.06
C THR A 50 -5.53 2.49 1.29
N LEU A 51 -6.73 2.48 1.89
CA LEU A 51 -6.96 3.05 3.21
C LEU A 51 -6.15 2.32 4.29
N GLY A 52 -6.12 0.99 4.24
CA GLY A 52 -5.34 0.17 5.15
C GLY A 52 -3.83 0.42 5.03
N GLY A 53 -3.29 0.48 3.82
CA GLY A 53 -1.86 0.69 3.59
C GLY A 53 -1.38 2.10 3.93
N LEU A 54 -2.27 3.10 3.86
CA LEU A 54 -1.96 4.47 4.29
C LEU A 54 -2.12 4.69 5.79
N SER A 55 -2.83 3.82 6.51
CA SER A 55 -3.03 3.96 7.95
C SER A 55 -1.69 3.90 8.68
N ARG A 56 -1.52 4.76 9.70
CA ARG A 56 -0.28 4.86 10.49
C ARG A 56 -0.16 3.89 11.66
N GLU A 57 -1.28 3.37 12.10
CA GLU A 57 -1.34 2.55 13.30
C GLU A 57 -0.90 1.12 13.02
N ALA A 58 0.07 0.62 13.80
CA ALA A 58 0.54 -0.76 13.70
C ALA A 58 -0.61 -1.78 13.83
N ALA A 59 -1.62 -1.43 14.64
CA ALA A 59 -2.85 -2.22 14.82
C ALA A 59 -3.58 -2.48 13.49
N VAL A 60 -3.57 -1.55 12.54
CA VAL A 60 -4.28 -1.72 11.26
C VAL A 60 -3.61 -2.78 10.38
N GLY A 61 -2.28 -2.92 10.46
CA GLY A 61 -1.56 -3.98 9.74
C GLY A 61 -1.94 -5.38 10.26
N GLU A 62 -2.02 -5.54 11.58
CA GLU A 62 -2.42 -6.81 12.21
C GLU A 62 -3.88 -7.15 11.92
N ILE A 63 -4.77 -6.16 11.99
CA ILE A 63 -6.19 -6.33 11.64
C ILE A 63 -6.36 -6.70 10.16
N MET A 64 -5.58 -6.09 9.26
CA MET A 64 -5.61 -6.46 7.84
C MET A 64 -5.17 -7.90 7.61
N ALA A 65 -4.07 -8.34 8.24
CA ALA A 65 -3.64 -9.73 8.14
C ALA A 65 -4.70 -10.70 8.70
N ALA A 66 -5.31 -10.38 9.85
CA ALA A 66 -6.36 -11.18 10.46
C ALA A 66 -7.63 -11.24 9.58
N SER A 67 -8.06 -10.10 9.04
CA SER A 67 -9.23 -10.02 8.16
C SER A 67 -9.02 -10.75 6.83
N LEU A 68 -7.81 -10.69 6.26
CA LEU A 68 -7.43 -11.47 5.08
C LEU A 68 -7.41 -12.97 5.38
N GLY A 69 -6.88 -13.37 6.54
CA GLY A 69 -6.93 -14.75 7.01
C GLY A 69 -8.37 -15.25 7.11
N LEU A 70 -9.25 -14.47 7.75
CA LEU A 70 -10.66 -14.80 7.91
C LEU A 70 -11.40 -14.88 6.57
N LEU A 71 -11.18 -13.91 5.68
CA LEU A 71 -11.77 -13.90 4.35
C LEU A 71 -11.30 -15.10 3.53
N SER A 72 -10.01 -15.45 3.58
CA SER A 72 -9.49 -16.64 2.91
C SER A 72 -10.13 -17.93 3.45
N GLY A 73 -10.30 -18.05 4.76
CA GLY A 73 -10.99 -19.18 5.39
C GLY A 73 -12.46 -19.25 4.99
N LEU A 74 -13.14 -18.11 4.93
CA LEU A 74 -14.53 -18.02 4.48
C LEU A 74 -14.68 -18.45 3.02
N VAL A 75 -13.73 -18.08 2.14
CA VAL A 75 -13.71 -18.51 0.74
C VAL A 75 -13.59 -20.01 0.63
N VAL A 76 -12.61 -20.60 1.32
CA VAL A 76 -12.40 -22.06 1.32
C VAL A 76 -13.64 -22.77 1.85
N TRP A 77 -14.26 -22.23 2.89
CA TRP A 77 -15.50 -22.78 3.44
C TRP A 77 -16.66 -22.69 2.45
N ILE A 78 -16.85 -21.54 1.78
CA ILE A 78 -17.87 -21.38 0.74
C ILE A 78 -17.63 -22.37 -0.40
N PHE A 79 -16.39 -22.51 -0.87
CA PHE A 79 -16.03 -23.50 -1.88
C PHE A 79 -16.38 -24.93 -1.46
N ALA A 80 -16.03 -25.32 -0.24
CA ALA A 80 -16.30 -26.65 0.29
C ALA A 80 -17.80 -26.90 0.46
N ALA A 81 -18.56 -25.90 0.93
CA ALA A 81 -20.00 -26.00 1.12
C ALA A 81 -20.75 -26.05 -0.23
N ASP A 82 -20.31 -25.29 -1.22
CA ASP A 82 -21.03 -25.14 -2.50
C ASP A 82 -20.74 -26.26 -3.51
N MET A 83 -19.61 -26.98 -3.35
CA MET A 83 -19.37 -28.25 -4.07
C MET A 83 -20.49 -29.27 -3.85
N SER A 84 -21.26 -29.17 -2.78
CA SER A 84 -22.38 -30.07 -2.48
C SER A 84 -23.66 -29.80 -3.28
N LYS A 85 -23.81 -28.63 -3.94
CA LYS A 85 -25.11 -28.15 -4.49
C LYS A 85 -25.23 -28.05 -6.01
N GLY A 86 -24.19 -28.37 -6.78
CA GLY A 86 -24.25 -28.37 -8.25
C GLY A 86 -23.46 -27.24 -8.92
N THR A 87 -22.19 -27.56 -9.15
CA THR A 87 -21.26 -27.18 -10.25
C THR A 87 -21.06 -25.75 -10.75
N ASN A 88 -21.98 -24.78 -10.64
CA ASN A 88 -21.78 -23.48 -11.31
C ASN A 88 -21.80 -22.24 -10.39
N ALA A 89 -22.48 -22.29 -9.23
CA ALA A 89 -22.57 -21.13 -8.33
C ALA A 89 -21.24 -20.87 -7.58
N GLY A 90 -20.60 -21.92 -7.07
CA GLY A 90 -19.39 -21.81 -6.25
C GLY A 90 -18.18 -21.25 -7.00
N THR A 91 -18.08 -21.53 -8.31
CA THR A 91 -17.03 -20.99 -9.17
C THR A 91 -17.14 -19.47 -9.32
N ILE A 92 -18.34 -18.89 -9.28
CA ILE A 92 -18.52 -17.44 -9.41
C ILE A 92 -18.11 -16.74 -8.11
N VAL A 93 -18.59 -17.25 -6.97
CA VAL A 93 -18.31 -16.64 -5.66
C VAL A 93 -16.82 -16.65 -5.37
N SER A 94 -16.18 -17.78 -5.64
CA SER A 94 -14.74 -17.91 -5.44
C SER A 94 -13.89 -16.96 -6.27
N VAL A 95 -14.18 -16.85 -7.56
CA VAL A 95 -13.53 -15.91 -8.47
C VAL A 95 -13.69 -14.48 -7.97
N CYS A 96 -14.90 -14.13 -7.52
CA CYS A 96 -15.20 -12.82 -6.97
C CYS A 96 -14.35 -12.52 -5.75
N VAL A 97 -14.18 -13.47 -4.84
CA VAL A 97 -13.35 -13.25 -3.66
C VAL A 97 -11.85 -13.27 -3.99
N LEU A 98 -11.41 -14.08 -4.96
CA LEU A 98 -10.04 -14.01 -5.46
C LEU A 98 -9.73 -12.62 -6.05
N ALA A 99 -10.64 -12.07 -6.85
CA ALA A 99 -10.50 -10.71 -7.39
C ALA A 99 -10.45 -9.65 -6.28
N PHE A 100 -11.34 -9.77 -5.28
CA PHE A 100 -11.34 -8.92 -4.10
C PHE A 100 -9.99 -8.97 -3.37
N SER A 101 -9.52 -10.17 -3.01
CA SER A 101 -8.28 -10.38 -2.26
C SER A 101 -7.05 -9.88 -3.01
N LEU A 102 -6.94 -10.14 -4.31
CA LEU A 102 -5.86 -9.61 -5.15
C LEU A 102 -5.89 -8.08 -5.18
N SER A 103 -7.07 -7.47 -5.36
CA SER A 103 -7.20 -6.01 -5.41
C SER A 103 -6.82 -5.34 -4.09
N LEU A 104 -7.22 -5.95 -2.97
CA LEU A 104 -6.86 -5.49 -1.64
C LEU A 104 -5.34 -5.58 -1.44
N PHE A 105 -4.74 -6.72 -1.76
CA PHE A 105 -3.31 -6.96 -1.54
C PHE A 105 -2.45 -5.99 -2.36
N VAL A 106 -2.69 -5.89 -3.67
CA VAL A 106 -1.92 -5.00 -4.54
C VAL A 106 -2.05 -3.54 -4.10
N ALA A 107 -3.28 -3.09 -3.82
CA ALA A 107 -3.52 -1.74 -3.33
C ALA A 107 -2.84 -1.46 -1.98
N TYR A 108 -2.87 -2.43 -1.07
CA TYR A 108 -2.24 -2.34 0.25
C TYR A 108 -0.71 -2.24 0.17
N PHE A 109 -0.06 -3.10 -0.62
CA PHE A 109 1.40 -3.07 -0.76
C PHE A 109 1.89 -1.77 -1.37
N GLU A 110 1.22 -1.31 -2.42
CA GLU A 110 1.59 -0.06 -3.07
C GLU A 110 1.34 1.16 -2.18
N ALA A 111 0.22 1.19 -1.44
CA ALA A 111 -0.06 2.23 -0.46
C ALA A 111 0.93 2.24 0.71
N SER A 112 1.26 1.07 1.26
CA SER A 112 2.20 0.95 2.38
C SER A 112 3.64 1.29 1.96
N ASN A 113 4.05 0.96 0.74
CA ASN A 113 5.37 1.34 0.23
C ASN A 113 5.51 2.87 0.11
N ARG A 114 4.45 3.56 -0.31
CA ARG A 114 4.41 5.03 -0.35
C ARG A 114 4.45 5.66 1.03
N ARG A 115 3.90 4.99 2.04
CA ARG A 115 4.00 5.40 3.44
C ARG A 115 5.42 5.17 4.01
N ALA A 116 6.07 4.09 3.63
CA ALA A 116 7.39 3.73 4.16
C ALA A 116 8.47 4.76 3.83
N ALA A 117 8.43 5.41 2.66
CA ALA A 117 9.42 6.41 2.26
C ALA A 117 9.50 7.64 3.21
N PRO A 118 8.42 8.38 3.47
CA PRO A 118 8.46 9.53 4.38
C PRO A 118 8.73 9.13 5.84
N GLU A 119 8.27 7.95 6.27
CA GLU A 119 8.53 7.50 7.65
C GLU A 119 9.98 7.09 7.86
N ARG A 120 10.59 6.38 6.91
CA ARG A 120 12.03 6.11 6.91
C ARG A 120 12.82 7.40 6.89
N TYR A 121 12.41 8.36 6.08
CA TYR A 121 13.06 9.67 6.03
C TYR A 121 13.03 10.37 7.39
N LEU A 122 11.86 10.47 8.02
CA LEU A 122 11.70 11.10 9.34
C LEU A 122 12.52 10.37 10.41
N PHE A 123 12.47 9.04 10.42
CA PHE A 123 13.24 8.21 11.36
C PHE A 123 14.75 8.45 11.24
N TRP A 124 15.29 8.37 10.02
CA TRP A 124 16.71 8.60 9.78
C TRP A 124 17.11 10.04 10.07
N ARG A 125 16.24 11.02 9.76
CA ARG A 125 16.47 12.43 10.08
C ARG A 125 16.58 12.64 11.59
N SER A 126 15.66 12.11 12.39
CA SER A 126 15.75 12.21 13.85
C SER A 126 17.03 11.56 14.39
N HIS A 127 17.42 10.41 13.82
CA HIS A 127 18.59 9.69 14.30
C HIS A 127 19.90 10.38 13.92
N CYS A 128 20.00 10.93 12.71
CA CYS A 128 21.14 11.76 12.30
C CYS A 128 21.26 13.02 13.15
N VAL A 129 20.15 13.69 13.45
CA VAL A 129 20.16 14.86 14.34
C VAL A 129 20.62 14.46 15.74
N GLU A 130 20.15 13.35 16.28
CA GLU A 130 20.56 12.85 17.59
C GLU A 130 22.07 12.57 17.66
N ILE A 131 22.64 11.87 16.67
CA ILE A 131 24.07 11.54 16.62
C ILE A 131 24.92 12.81 16.54
N TYR A 132 24.58 13.73 15.62
CA TYR A 132 25.38 14.94 15.36
C TYR A 132 25.02 16.14 16.24
N SER A 133 24.07 16.00 17.18
CA SER A 133 23.80 16.99 18.24
C SER A 133 24.36 16.55 19.59
N ASN A 134 24.78 15.29 19.74
CA ASN A 134 25.34 14.79 20.99
C ASN A 134 26.77 15.27 21.19
N HIS A 135 26.98 16.12 22.20
CA HIS A 135 28.26 16.71 22.54
C HIS A 135 29.39 15.68 22.68
N ASN A 136 29.10 14.52 23.28
CA ASN A 136 30.08 13.46 23.52
C ASN A 136 30.61 12.83 22.22
N VAL A 137 29.80 12.83 21.16
CA VAL A 137 30.18 12.31 19.84
C VAL A 137 31.07 13.32 19.12
N ILE A 138 30.81 14.62 19.29
CA ILE A 138 31.53 15.70 18.59
C ILE A 138 32.88 15.99 19.26
N GLU A 139 32.98 15.94 20.58
CA GLU A 139 34.23 16.20 21.29
C GLU A 139 35.28 15.10 21.11
N ASN A 140 34.85 13.84 21.00
CA ASN A 140 35.75 12.70 20.87
C ASN A 140 36.02 12.38 19.39
N ALA A 141 37.21 12.74 18.90
CA ALA A 141 37.61 12.51 17.51
C ALA A 141 37.47 11.04 17.06
N LEU A 142 37.72 10.08 17.94
CA LEU A 142 37.58 8.66 17.64
C LEU A 142 36.10 8.26 17.45
N THR A 143 35.22 8.70 18.35
CA THR A 143 33.78 8.45 18.25
C THR A 143 33.17 9.15 17.04
N PHE A 144 33.61 10.38 16.76
CA PHE A 144 33.20 11.13 15.58
C PHE A 144 33.59 10.40 14.29
N ASN A 145 34.82 9.90 14.18
CA ASN A 145 35.27 9.18 12.99
C ASN A 145 34.47 7.89 12.75
N ILE A 146 34.19 7.11 13.80
CA ILE A 146 33.37 5.89 13.69
C ILE A 146 31.94 6.25 13.27
N ALA A 147 31.34 7.26 13.90
CA ALA A 147 29.98 7.69 13.56
C ALA A 147 29.90 8.26 12.13
N SER A 148 30.92 9.02 11.70
CA SER A 148 31.03 9.56 10.36
C SER A 148 31.24 8.47 9.31
N GLU A 149 32.04 7.44 9.60
CA GLU A 149 32.25 6.32 8.69
C GLU A 149 30.99 5.45 8.56
N ALA A 150 30.30 5.17 9.66
CA ALA A 150 29.11 4.33 9.66
C ALA A 150 27.86 5.04 9.09
N PHE A 151 27.67 6.32 9.42
CA PHE A 151 26.41 7.03 9.14
C PHE A 151 26.58 8.29 8.28
N GLY A 152 27.81 8.72 8.00
CA GLY A 152 28.07 9.98 7.30
C GLY A 152 27.41 10.06 5.93
N GLU A 153 27.50 9.01 5.11
CA GLU A 153 26.88 9.00 3.78
C GLU A 153 25.34 9.08 3.85
N ILE A 154 24.74 8.31 4.75
CA ILE A 154 23.28 8.27 4.94
C ILE A 154 22.78 9.65 5.41
N CYS A 155 23.42 10.21 6.44
CA CYS A 155 23.05 11.51 6.99
C CYS A 155 23.32 12.66 6.00
N ALA A 156 24.43 12.60 5.26
CA ALA A 156 24.73 13.60 4.22
C ALA A 156 23.65 13.61 3.13
N ASN A 157 23.18 12.44 2.69
CA ASN A 157 22.09 12.33 1.72
C ASN A 157 20.77 12.89 2.27
N ILE A 158 20.46 12.62 3.55
CA ILE A 158 19.26 13.16 4.22
C ILE A 158 19.30 14.68 4.27
N PHE A 159 20.43 15.27 4.68
CA PHE A 159 20.57 16.73 4.76
C PHE A 159 20.62 17.41 3.38
N LYS A 160 21.21 16.75 2.37
CA LYS A 160 21.17 17.23 0.99
C LYS A 160 19.74 17.29 0.46
N TYR A 161 18.92 16.29 0.79
CA TYR A 161 17.50 16.27 0.45
C TYR A 161 16.74 17.41 1.13
N ASP A 162 16.93 17.64 2.44
CA ASP A 162 16.34 18.76 3.19
C ASP A 162 16.71 20.12 2.57
N ARG A 163 17.99 20.32 2.26
CA ARG A 163 18.48 21.56 1.61
C ARG A 163 17.81 21.80 0.27
N SER A 164 17.63 20.75 -0.55
CA SER A 164 16.98 20.88 -1.85
C SER A 164 15.50 21.27 -1.74
N LEU A 165 14.79 20.78 -0.73
CA LEU A 165 13.40 21.16 -0.43
C LEU A 165 13.27 22.63 -0.02
N LEU A 166 14.20 23.14 0.78
CA LEU A 166 14.18 24.54 1.21
C LEU A 166 14.39 25.51 0.03
N ILE A 167 15.34 25.21 -0.84
CA ILE A 167 15.61 26.03 -2.04
C ILE A 167 14.40 26.05 -2.97
N LEU A 168 13.72 24.91 -3.14
CA LEU A 168 12.50 24.82 -3.96
C LEU A 168 11.35 25.63 -3.34
N ASN A 169 11.17 25.59 -2.02
CA ASN A 169 10.13 26.36 -1.34
C ASN A 169 10.39 27.88 -1.37
N GLU A 170 11.65 28.31 -1.35
CA GLU A 170 12.00 29.73 -1.46
C GLU A 170 11.68 30.30 -2.86
N SER A 171 11.68 29.43 -3.89
CA SER A 171 11.27 29.79 -5.25
C SER A 171 9.75 29.76 -5.49
N ALA A 172 8.96 29.24 -4.54
CA ALA A 172 7.51 29.20 -4.66
C ALA A 172 6.90 30.57 -4.26
N PRO A 173 5.92 31.09 -5.01
CA PRO A 173 5.24 32.33 -4.62
C PRO A 173 4.61 32.16 -3.23
N PRO A 174 4.67 33.20 -2.38
CA PRO A 174 4.16 33.11 -1.02
C PRO A 174 2.69 32.70 -1.03
N ALA A 175 2.33 31.75 -0.14
CA ALA A 175 0.96 31.30 -0.03
C ALA A 175 0.03 32.50 0.26
N PRO A 176 -1.14 32.59 -0.39
CA PRO A 176 -2.09 33.65 -0.11
C PRO A 176 -2.43 33.64 1.39
N ALA A 177 -2.39 34.81 2.02
CA ALA A 177 -2.71 34.95 3.44
C ALA A 177 -4.08 34.30 3.72
N GLN A 178 -4.12 33.37 4.68
CA GLN A 178 -5.38 32.78 5.10
C GLN A 178 -6.23 33.87 5.77
N PRO A 179 -7.52 33.99 5.40
CA PRO A 179 -8.43 35.02 5.91
C PRO A 179 -8.80 34.80 7.38
#